data_AF-A0A0M3J136-F1
#
_entry.id   AF-A0A0M3J136-F1
#
_cell.length_a   1.000
_cell.length_b   1.000
_cell.length_c   1.000
_cell.angle_alpha   90.00
_cell.angle_beta   90.00
_cell.angle_gamma   90.00
#
_symmetry.space_group_name_H-M   'P 1'
#
loop_
_entity.id
_entity.type
_entity.pdbx_description
1 polymer ?
#
loop_
_entity_poly.entity_id
_entity_poly.type
_entity_poly.pdbx_seq_one_letter_code
_entity_poly.pdbx_strand_id
1 'polypeptide(L)'
;MMSNGITSLAQYKEEKRKEISERKDQVYLEIEAVNKEYTAEKFIDQTPEYFSGTDTEIPRWKRLLMAQKIAKEAIKKREDELWDEFAKWKEQVSPSFRLPPK
;
A
#
# COMPACT_ATOMS: atom_id res chain seq x y z
N MET A 1 -2.85 -45.43 7.80
CA MET A 1 -4.12 -44.74 8.15
C MET A 1 -3.97 -43.28 7.76
N MET A 2 -4.59 -42.83 6.66
CA MET A 2 -4.65 -41.42 6.31
C MET A 2 -6.11 -40.98 6.40
N SER A 3 -6.53 -40.51 7.57
CA SER A 3 -7.76 -39.72 7.68
C SER A 3 -7.39 -38.26 7.44
N ASN A 4 -7.10 -37.91 6.19
CA ASN A 4 -7.04 -36.51 5.80
C ASN A 4 -8.49 -36.02 5.77
N GLY A 5 -8.94 -35.61 6.96
CA GLY A 5 -10.31 -35.21 7.24
C GLY A 5 -10.75 -34.17 6.23
N ILE A 6 -11.91 -34.42 5.63
CA ILE A 6 -12.64 -33.45 4.83
C ILE A 6 -12.83 -32.21 5.73
N THR A 7 -12.04 -31.16 5.53
CA THR A 7 -12.35 -29.85 6.11
C THR A 7 -13.73 -29.49 5.59
N SER A 8 -14.69 -29.33 6.49
CA SER A 8 -16.05 -28.96 6.08
C SER A 8 -15.97 -27.65 5.28
N LEU A 9 -16.85 -27.49 4.28
CA LEU A 9 -16.90 -26.25 3.48
C LEU A 9 -17.02 -25.00 4.38
N ALA A 10 -17.63 -25.14 5.56
CA ALA A 10 -17.72 -24.09 6.57
C ALA A 10 -16.35 -23.72 7.16
N GLN A 11 -15.55 -24.71 7.58
CA GLN A 11 -14.19 -24.50 8.09
C GLN A 11 -13.29 -23.86 7.03
N TYR A 12 -13.32 -24.35 5.79
CA TYR A 12 -12.57 -23.75 4.68
C TYR A 12 -12.92 -22.26 4.48
N LYS A 13 -14.22 -21.93 4.48
CA LYS A 13 -14.67 -20.54 4.35
C LYS A 13 -14.22 -19.66 5.51
N GLU A 14 -14.18 -20.20 6.72
CA GLU A 14 -13.73 -19.48 7.91
C GLU A 14 -12.22 -19.21 7.87
N GLU A 15 -11.41 -20.22 7.52
CA GLU A 15 -9.97 -20.08 7.32
C GLU A 15 -9.66 -19.00 6.28
N LYS A 16 -10.37 -19.00 5.13
CA LYS A 16 -10.18 -17.97 4.10
C LYS A 16 -10.57 -16.57 4.55
N ARG A 17 -11.64 -16.43 5.36
CA ARG A 17 -11.98 -15.12 5.94
C ARG A 17 -10.90 -14.63 6.90
N LYS A 18 -10.35 -15.52 7.73
CA LYS A 18 -9.28 -15.21 8.65
C LYS A 18 -8.01 -14.79 7.90
N GLU A 19 -7.61 -15.56 6.90
CA GLU A 19 -6.46 -15.26 6.02
C GLU A 19 -6.60 -13.88 5.35
N ILE A 20 -7.79 -13.56 4.83
CA ILE A 20 -8.08 -12.24 4.23
C ILE A 20 -7.98 -11.12 5.27
N SER A 21 -8.47 -11.36 6.50
CA SER A 21 -8.39 -10.38 7.58
C SER A 21 -6.94 -10.12 8.00
N GLU A 22 -6.17 -11.17 8.22
CA GLU A 22 -4.76 -11.07 8.60
C GLU A 22 -3.94 -10.36 7.53
N ARG A 23 -4.16 -10.66 6.25
CA ARG A 23 -3.47 -9.95 5.16
C ARG A 23 -3.89 -8.48 5.08
N LYS A 24 -5.14 -8.15 5.38
CA LYS A 24 -5.60 -6.75 5.46
C LYS A 24 -4.88 -5.99 6.58
N ASP A 25 -4.71 -6.61 7.75
CA ASP A 25 -3.99 -6.00 8.87
C ASP A 25 -2.51 -5.77 8.53
N GLN A 26 -1.89 -6.70 7.80
CA GLN A 26 -0.53 -6.50 7.27
C GLN A 26 -0.43 -5.30 6.33
N VAL A 27 -1.41 -5.11 5.42
CA VAL A 27 -1.43 -3.94 4.53
C VAL A 27 -1.48 -2.64 5.34
N TYR A 28 -2.25 -2.57 6.42
CA TYR A 28 -2.25 -1.38 7.28
C TYR A 28 -0.88 -1.12 7.94
N LEU A 29 -0.18 -2.16 8.39
CA LEU A 29 1.17 -2.03 8.95
C LEU A 29 2.18 -1.59 7.89
N GLU A 30 2.08 -2.12 6.67
CA GLU A 30 2.91 -1.71 5.53
C GLU A 30 2.68 -0.21 5.20
N ILE A 31 1.42 0.25 5.21
CA ILE A 31 1.07 1.67 5.02
C ILE A 31 1.63 2.55 6.14
N GLU A 32 1.55 2.10 7.40
CA GLU A 32 2.11 2.84 8.54
C GLU A 32 3.64 2.96 8.42
N ALA A 33 4.32 1.90 7.97
CA ALA A 33 5.75 1.92 7.71
C ALA A 33 6.12 2.90 6.59
N VAL A 34 5.37 2.92 5.49
CA VAL A 34 5.54 3.89 4.39
C VAL A 34 5.39 5.33 4.90
N ASN A 35 4.36 5.60 5.70
CA ASN A 35 4.12 6.94 6.27
C ASN A 35 5.28 7.41 7.18
N LYS A 36 5.95 6.49 7.90
CA LYS A 36 7.12 6.81 8.73
C LYS A 36 8.38 7.04 7.89
N GLU A 37 8.56 6.25 6.83
CA GLU A 37 9.76 6.29 6.01
C GLU A 37 9.76 7.47 5.02
N TYR A 38 8.59 7.83 4.48
CA TYR A 38 8.45 8.82 3.41
C TYR A 38 8.38 10.24 3.98
N THR A 39 9.49 10.67 4.57
CA THR A 39 9.65 12.02 5.12
C THR A 39 10.04 13.02 4.04
N ALA A 40 9.78 14.32 4.26
CA ALA A 40 10.16 15.38 3.32
C ALA A 40 11.67 15.37 3.00
N GLU A 41 12.51 15.04 3.98
CA GLU A 41 13.96 14.94 3.79
C GLU A 41 14.34 13.91 2.73
N LYS A 42 13.62 12.78 2.67
CA LYS A 42 13.84 11.73 1.67
C LYS A 42 13.57 12.20 0.22
N PHE A 43 12.81 13.28 0.05
CA PHE A 43 12.39 13.81 -1.24
C PHE A 43 12.98 15.19 -1.57
N ILE A 44 13.89 15.73 -0.73
CA ILE A 44 14.42 17.09 -0.93
C ILE A 44 15.17 17.23 -2.25
N ASP A 45 15.86 16.17 -2.69
CA ASP A 45 16.61 16.13 -3.95
C ASP A 45 15.70 16.14 -5.19
N GLN A 46 14.40 15.87 -5.02
CA GLN A 46 13.41 15.99 -6.09
C GLN A 46 12.88 17.42 -6.25
N THR A 47 13.34 18.34 -5.40
CA THR A 47 12.97 19.76 -5.48
C THR A 47 14.07 20.56 -6.18
N PRO A 48 13.69 21.58 -6.97
CA PRO A 48 14.67 22.42 -7.65
C PRO A 48 15.56 23.16 -6.65
N GLU A 49 16.81 23.35 -7.04
CA GLU A 49 17.80 24.06 -6.22
C GLU A 49 17.76 25.58 -6.47
N TYR A 50 17.31 25.99 -7.65
CA TYR A 50 17.28 27.40 -8.09
C TYR A 50 15.90 27.78 -8.62
N PHE A 51 15.56 29.07 -8.54
CA PHE A 51 14.37 29.57 -9.23
C PHE A 51 14.55 29.51 -10.75
N SER A 52 13.46 29.22 -11.46
CA SER A 52 13.51 29.11 -12.92
C SER A 52 14.03 30.40 -13.56
N GLY A 53 15.10 30.28 -14.34
CA GLY A 53 15.69 31.40 -15.08
C GLY A 53 16.49 32.38 -14.21
N THR A 54 16.86 32.00 -12.99
CA THR A 54 17.76 32.80 -12.14
C THR A 54 18.82 31.94 -11.47
N ASP A 55 19.93 32.57 -11.05
CA ASP A 55 20.97 31.94 -10.23
C ASP A 55 20.66 32.04 -8.72
N THR A 56 19.43 32.41 -8.36
CA THR A 56 19.02 32.54 -6.96
C THR A 56 18.67 31.17 -6.39
N GLU A 57 19.47 30.71 -5.44
CA GLU A 57 19.23 29.45 -4.73
C GLU A 57 17.92 29.51 -3.94
N ILE A 58 17.16 28.43 -3.97
CA ILE A 58 15.95 28.26 -3.18
C ILE A 58 16.35 27.85 -1.77
N PRO A 59 15.97 28.64 -0.73
CA PRO A 59 16.28 28.30 0.64
C PRO A 59 15.77 26.91 1.01
N ARG A 60 16.57 26.17 1.79
CA ARG A 60 16.27 24.80 2.20
C ARG A 60 14.86 24.63 2.80
N TRP A 61 14.40 25.56 3.62
CA TRP A 61 13.05 25.48 4.21
C TRP A 61 11.95 25.48 3.16
N LYS A 62 12.12 26.22 2.06
CA LYS A 62 11.18 26.29 0.94
C LYS A 62 11.25 25.02 0.10
N ARG A 63 12.46 24.46 -0.09
CA ARG A 63 12.66 23.13 -0.68
C ARG A 63 11.94 22.06 0.15
N LEU A 64 12.06 22.07 1.48
CA LEU A 64 11.34 21.13 2.34
C LEU A 64 9.81 21.22 2.22
N LEU A 65 9.23 22.40 2.06
CA LEU A 65 7.78 22.53 1.83
C LEU A 65 7.34 21.89 0.50
N MET A 66 8.15 22.03 -0.55
CA MET A 66 7.89 21.34 -1.83
C MET A 66 8.05 19.83 -1.66
N ALA A 67 9.11 19.38 -0.99
CA ALA A 67 9.38 17.97 -0.73
C ALA A 67 8.29 17.31 0.12
N GLN A 68 7.68 18.03 1.07
CA GLN A 68 6.50 17.55 1.80
C GLN A 68 5.32 17.22 0.88
N LYS A 69 5.10 18.03 -0.16
CA LYS A 69 4.04 17.75 -1.15
C LYS A 69 4.36 16.49 -1.93
N ILE A 70 5.60 16.35 -2.40
CA ILE A 70 6.08 15.17 -3.12
C ILE A 70 5.95 13.91 -2.25
N ALA A 71 6.38 13.98 -0.98
CA ALA A 71 6.27 12.88 -0.03
C ALA A 71 4.81 12.43 0.17
N LYS A 72 3.87 13.36 0.32
CA LYS A 72 2.44 13.04 0.44
C LYS A 72 1.88 12.36 -0.80
N GLU A 73 2.25 12.82 -1.99
CA GLU A 73 1.84 12.18 -3.25
C GLU A 73 2.43 10.77 -3.37
N ALA A 74 3.69 10.59 -2.98
CA ALA A 74 4.37 9.29 -2.97
C ALA A 74 3.74 8.31 -1.96
N ILE A 75 3.39 8.77 -0.75
CA ILE A 75 2.67 7.97 0.26
C ILE A 75 1.35 7.50 -0.33
N LYS A 76 0.54 8.43 -0.86
CA LYS A 76 -0.77 8.09 -1.44
C LYS A 76 -0.64 7.07 -2.56
N LYS A 77 0.31 7.27 -3.48
CA LYS A 77 0.55 6.33 -4.57
C LYS A 77 0.90 4.94 -4.05
N ARG A 78 1.75 4.85 -3.02
CA ARG A 78 2.15 3.57 -2.44
C ARG A 78 1.01 2.90 -1.67
N GLU A 79 0.19 3.68 -0.97
CA GLU A 79 -1.05 3.18 -0.35
C GLU A 79 -1.99 2.57 -1.39
N ASP A 80 -2.23 3.27 -2.50
CA ASP A 80 -3.07 2.79 -3.60
C ASP A 80 -2.52 1.48 -4.20
N GLU A 81 -1.20 1.40 -4.43
CA GLU A 81 -0.54 0.17 -4.92
C GLU A 81 -0.73 -1.02 -3.96
N LEU A 82 -0.57 -0.82 -2.65
CA LEU A 82 -0.74 -1.87 -1.65
C LEU A 82 -2.18 -2.38 -1.60
N TRP A 83 -3.17 -1.49 -1.74
CA TRP A 83 -4.57 -1.89 -1.80
C TRP A 83 -4.91 -2.64 -3.10
N ASP A 84 -4.34 -2.22 -4.23
CA ASP A 84 -4.48 -2.92 -5.51
C ASP A 84 -3.86 -4.33 -5.47
N GLU A 85 -2.67 -4.46 -4.88
CA GLU A 85 -2.01 -5.75 -4.65
C GLU A 85 -2.88 -6.66 -3.76
N PHE A 86 -3.43 -6.12 -2.67
CA PHE A 86 -4.34 -6.85 -1.80
C PHE A 86 -5.61 -7.30 -2.52
N ALA A 87 -6.22 -6.45 -3.34
CA ALA A 87 -7.41 -6.78 -4.10
C ALA A 87 -7.14 -7.93 -5.09
N LYS A 88 -6.05 -7.85 -5.85
CA LYS A 88 -5.62 -8.91 -6.79
C LYS A 88 -5.35 -10.24 -6.06
N TRP A 89 -4.67 -10.17 -4.92
CA TRP A 89 -4.41 -11.36 -4.09
C TRP A 89 -5.72 -11.98 -3.58
N LYS A 90 -6.65 -11.15 -3.08
CA LYS A 90 -7.94 -11.61 -2.54
C LYS A 90 -8.77 -12.34 -3.61
N GLU A 91 -8.75 -11.89 -4.86
CA GLU A 91 -9.42 -12.58 -5.97
C GLU A 91 -8.87 -13.98 -6.24
N GLN A 92 -7.55 -14.17 -6.11
CA GLN A 92 -6.90 -15.47 -6.31
C GLN A 92 -7.24 -16.45 -5.17
N VAL A 93 -7.33 -15.94 -3.94
CA VAL A 93 -7.56 -16.75 -2.74
C VAL A 93 -9.05 -17.05 -2.50
N SER A 94 -9.96 -16.30 -3.11
CA SER A 94 -11.42 -16.55 -3.07
C SER A 94 -12.05 -16.72 -4.46
N PRO A 95 -11.76 -17.81 -5.21
CA PRO A 95 -12.38 -18.05 -6.51
C PRO A 95 -13.92 -18.21 -6.46
N SER A 96 -14.47 -18.52 -5.28
CA SER A 96 -15.88 -18.86 -5.07
C SER A 96 -16.86 -17.67 -5.02
N PHE A 97 -16.39 -16.43 -5.20
CA PHE A 97 -17.25 -15.24 -5.22
C PHE A 97 -17.68 -14.78 -6.62
N ARG A 98 -17.35 -15.53 -7.68
CA ARG A 98 -18.07 -15.41 -8.96
C ARG A 98 -19.38 -16.19 -8.83
N LEU A 99 -20.47 -15.50 -8.53
CA LEU A 99 -21.81 -16.05 -8.77
C LEU A 99 -21.91 -16.40 -10.26
N PRO A 100 -22.45 -17.57 -10.63
CA PRO A 100 -22.74 -17.85 -12.04
C PRO A 100 -23.72 -16.79 -12.58
N PRO A 101 -23.60 -16.40 -13.87
CA PRO A 101 -24.56 -15.49 -14.47
C PRO A 101 -25.97 -16.12 -14.45
N LYS A 102 -26.99 -15.28 -14.22
CA LYS A 102 -28.41 -15.66 -14.20
C LYS A 102 -28.88 -16.20 -15.54
#